data_AF-A0A7X6ZFJ0-F1
#
_entry.id   AF-A0A7X6ZFJ0-F1
#
_cell.length_a   1.000
_cell.length_b   1.000
_cell.length_c   1.000
_cell.angle_alpha   90.00
_cell.angle_beta   90.00
_cell.angle_gamma   90.00
#
_symmetry.space_group_name_H-M   'P 1'
#
loop_
_entity.id
_entity.type
_entity.pdbx_description
1 polymer ?
#
loop_
_entity_poly.entity_id
_entity_poly.type
_entity_poly.pdbx_seq_one_letter_code
_entity_poly.pdbx_strand_id
1 'polypeptide(L)'
;METSPERYQPFKITFHLQSPIVLGSPWLMFDGIISHLIFRERLGQDYYTLPSKEPVTIHDKQLLKPLKRSRTYGASDNGDLIHASVAQFDVDITDASTVTVYKRFDESHCHEIATETRKINIGAGHYRAYMMRLPYLPAKTATFYCCGDMAEVIRLIGYLPGLGKKTAYGYGMIRSVSVEKTAEDYSLVKDGVAMRPLPCSFGYKSDDVMMLAWKAPYWDKRNVTACVPPGAKVYGN
;
A
#
# COMPACT_ATOMS: atom_id res chain seq x y z
N MET A 1 -24.75 -29.94 -10.78
CA MET A 1 -23.75 -28.85 -10.84
C MET A 1 -23.35 -28.55 -9.42
N GLU A 2 -22.20 -29.08 -9.02
CA GLU A 2 -21.64 -28.93 -7.68
C GLU A 2 -21.47 -27.44 -7.34
N THR A 3 -21.92 -27.08 -6.16
CA THR A 3 -21.79 -25.76 -5.55
C THR A 3 -20.31 -25.36 -5.49
N SER A 4 -19.93 -24.35 -6.26
CA SER A 4 -18.58 -23.76 -6.21
C SER A 4 -18.26 -23.40 -4.75
N PRO A 5 -17.10 -23.82 -4.19
CA PRO A 5 -16.67 -23.39 -2.86
C PRO A 5 -16.58 -21.86 -2.81
N GLU A 6 -16.75 -21.30 -1.62
CA GLU A 6 -16.80 -19.86 -1.34
C GLU A 6 -15.73 -19.09 -2.12
N ARG A 7 -16.16 -18.16 -2.98
CA ARG A 7 -15.29 -17.35 -3.84
C ARG A 7 -14.15 -16.67 -3.07
N TYR A 8 -14.36 -16.35 -1.81
CA TYR A 8 -13.40 -15.68 -0.96
C TYR A 8 -13.00 -16.56 0.22
N GLN A 9 -11.70 -16.69 0.41
CA GLN A 9 -11.12 -17.42 1.52
C GLN A 9 -10.14 -16.52 2.28
N PRO A 10 -9.94 -16.73 3.58
CA PRO A 10 -8.93 -16.02 4.34
C PRO A 10 -7.53 -16.62 4.10
N PHE A 11 -6.54 -15.76 3.96
CA PHE A 11 -5.15 -16.14 3.74
C PHE A 11 -4.18 -15.07 4.24
N LYS A 12 -2.93 -15.49 4.43
CA LYS A 12 -1.79 -14.65 4.79
C LYS A 12 -0.80 -14.64 3.64
N ILE A 13 -0.30 -13.46 3.30
CA ILE A 13 0.77 -13.27 2.32
C ILE A 13 1.99 -12.73 3.05
N THR A 14 3.13 -13.37 2.86
CA THR A 14 4.41 -12.90 3.38
C THR A 14 5.33 -12.56 2.23
N PHE A 15 5.72 -11.29 2.14
CA PHE A 15 6.78 -10.84 1.25
C PHE A 15 8.11 -10.96 1.98
N HIS A 16 9.03 -11.73 1.42
CA HIS A 16 10.42 -11.78 1.88
C HIS A 16 11.20 -10.69 1.15
N LEU A 17 11.75 -9.74 1.90
CA LEU A 17 12.43 -8.57 1.37
C LEU A 17 13.92 -8.88 1.16
N GLN A 18 14.44 -8.44 0.01
CA GLN A 18 15.88 -8.46 -0.29
C GLN A 18 16.58 -7.20 0.24
N SER A 19 15.86 -6.09 0.32
CA SER A 19 16.39 -4.80 0.76
C SER A 19 15.45 -4.12 1.77
N PRO A 20 15.97 -3.21 2.60
CA PRO A 20 15.14 -2.46 3.55
C PRO A 20 14.03 -1.69 2.86
N ILE A 21 12.92 -1.47 3.55
CA ILE A 21 11.75 -0.79 3.00
C ILE A 21 11.73 0.69 3.40
N VAL A 22 11.49 1.58 2.44
CA VAL A 22 11.24 3.00 2.73
C VAL A 22 9.73 3.21 2.83
N LEU A 23 9.30 3.82 3.94
CA LEU A 23 7.89 4.08 4.20
C LEU A 23 7.54 5.54 3.97
N GLY A 24 6.36 5.78 3.40
CA GLY A 24 5.80 7.12 3.21
C GLY A 24 4.76 7.53 4.23
N SER A 25 4.34 6.56 5.02
CA SER A 25 3.28 6.56 6.03
C SER A 25 3.67 5.47 7.03
N PRO A 26 3.29 5.55 8.32
CA PRO A 26 3.59 4.50 9.31
C PRO A 26 3.11 3.10 8.87
N TRP A 27 2.07 3.04 8.05
CA TRP A 27 1.50 1.79 7.56
C TRP A 27 1.52 1.67 6.05
N LEU A 28 1.82 0.46 5.58
CA LEU A 28 1.67 0.06 4.19
C LEU A 28 0.37 -0.75 4.05
N MET A 29 -0.55 -0.27 3.21
CA MET A 29 -1.91 -0.81 3.08
C MET A 29 -2.00 -1.79 1.90
N PHE A 30 -2.41 -3.03 2.13
CA PHE A 30 -2.42 -4.05 1.07
C PHE A 30 -3.48 -3.80 -0.01
N ASP A 31 -4.68 -3.35 0.37
CA ASP A 31 -5.71 -2.97 -0.59
C ASP A 31 -5.27 -1.80 -1.49
N GLY A 32 -4.44 -0.89 -0.98
CA GLY A 32 -3.78 0.14 -1.77
C GLY A 32 -2.82 -0.43 -2.81
N ILE A 33 -2.04 -1.47 -2.45
CA ILE A 33 -1.14 -2.18 -3.37
C ILE A 33 -1.93 -2.88 -4.46
N ILE A 34 -2.98 -3.63 -4.08
CA ILE A 34 -3.85 -4.32 -5.03
C ILE A 34 -4.56 -3.34 -5.96
N SER A 35 -5.08 -2.23 -5.42
CA SER A 35 -5.67 -1.17 -6.26
C SER A 35 -4.66 -0.60 -7.24
N HIS A 36 -3.42 -0.37 -6.82
CA HIS A 36 -2.35 0.11 -7.70
C HIS A 36 -2.07 -0.86 -8.85
N LEU A 37 -1.98 -2.16 -8.57
CA LEU A 37 -1.73 -3.21 -9.56
C LEU A 37 -2.89 -3.32 -10.56
N ILE A 38 -4.13 -3.28 -10.08
CA ILE A 38 -5.32 -3.28 -10.93
C ILE A 38 -5.32 -2.07 -11.88
N PHE A 39 -5.01 -0.87 -11.38
CA PHE A 39 -4.95 0.34 -12.21
C PHE A 39 -3.83 0.26 -13.26
N ARG A 40 -2.65 -0.26 -12.89
CA ARG A 40 -1.53 -0.44 -13.82
C ARG A 40 -1.85 -1.43 -14.92
N GLU A 41 -2.48 -2.56 -14.58
CA GLU A 41 -2.88 -3.55 -15.57
C GLU A 41 -3.92 -3.00 -16.55
N ARG A 42 -4.89 -2.23 -16.04
CA ARG A 42 -5.99 -1.71 -16.87
C ARG A 42 -5.60 -0.56 -17.76
N LEU A 43 -4.74 0.33 -17.28
CA LEU A 43 -4.37 1.55 -17.99
C LEU A 43 -3.05 1.42 -18.75
N GLY A 44 -2.25 0.38 -18.48
CA GLY A 44 -0.95 0.20 -19.11
C GLY A 44 -0.05 1.42 -18.91
N GLN A 45 0.37 2.06 -20.01
CA GLN A 45 1.23 3.25 -19.97
C GLN A 45 0.48 4.52 -19.52
N ASP A 46 -0.83 4.61 -19.78
CA ASP A 46 -1.66 5.76 -19.40
C ASP A 46 -1.80 5.88 -17.87
N TYR A 47 -1.42 4.84 -17.13
CA TYR A 47 -1.29 4.90 -15.68
C TYR A 47 -0.36 6.05 -15.24
N TYR A 48 0.73 6.30 -15.97
CA TYR A 48 1.72 7.33 -15.62
C TYR A 48 1.28 8.75 -16.02
N THR A 49 0.20 8.88 -16.77
CA THR A 49 -0.40 10.18 -17.15
C THR A 49 -1.59 10.56 -16.27
N LEU A 50 -1.94 9.74 -15.28
CA LEU A 50 -3.06 10.02 -14.38
C LEU A 50 -2.85 11.34 -13.60
N PRO A 51 -3.93 12.10 -13.33
CA PRO A 51 -3.87 13.29 -12.50
C PRO A 51 -3.25 13.00 -11.12
N SER A 52 -2.29 13.81 -10.71
CA SER A 52 -1.56 13.60 -9.44
C SER A 52 -2.31 14.08 -8.19
N LYS A 53 -3.36 14.89 -8.36
CA LYS A 53 -4.09 15.55 -7.25
C LYS A 53 -5.56 15.15 -7.16
N GLU A 54 -6.06 14.39 -8.12
CA GLU A 54 -7.47 14.02 -8.19
C GLU A 54 -7.62 12.51 -8.28
N PRO A 55 -8.42 11.89 -7.39
CA PRO A 55 -8.69 10.47 -7.44
C PRO A 55 -9.43 10.08 -8.71
N VAL A 56 -8.82 9.17 -9.45
CA VAL A 56 -9.38 8.59 -10.65
C VAL A 56 -10.28 7.43 -10.25
N THR A 57 -11.53 7.46 -10.71
CA THR A 57 -12.47 6.35 -10.50
C THR A 57 -12.63 5.59 -11.80
N ILE A 58 -12.30 4.30 -11.79
CA ILE A 58 -12.58 3.41 -12.91
C ILE A 58 -14.00 2.85 -12.70
N HIS A 59 -14.96 3.35 -13.48
CA HIS A 59 -16.34 2.86 -13.48
C HIS A 59 -16.45 1.60 -14.35
N ASP A 60 -15.73 0.54 -13.97
CA ASP A 60 -15.83 -0.75 -14.66
C ASP A 60 -16.62 -1.74 -13.79
N LYS A 61 -17.85 -2.07 -14.21
CA LYS A 61 -18.69 -3.09 -13.55
C LYS A 61 -18.05 -4.49 -13.60
N GLN A 62 -17.12 -4.70 -14.53
CA GLN A 62 -16.38 -5.95 -14.70
C GLN A 62 -15.02 -5.93 -13.97
N LEU A 63 -14.70 -4.85 -13.23
CA LEU A 63 -13.50 -4.83 -12.42
C LEU A 63 -13.58 -5.93 -11.37
N LEU A 64 -12.72 -6.94 -11.52
CA LEU A 64 -12.54 -7.96 -10.51
C LEU A 64 -12.23 -7.27 -9.18
N LYS A 65 -13.00 -7.62 -8.16
CA LYS A 65 -12.80 -7.19 -6.78
C LYS A 65 -12.15 -8.37 -6.05
N PRO A 66 -10.82 -8.54 -6.14
CA PRO A 66 -10.16 -9.73 -5.62
C PRO A 66 -10.21 -9.81 -4.09
N LEU A 67 -10.43 -8.69 -3.40
CA LEU A 67 -10.57 -8.64 -1.96
C LEU A 67 -12.06 -8.57 -1.56
N LYS A 68 -12.43 -9.35 -0.53
CA LYS A 68 -13.76 -9.33 0.09
C LYS A 68 -14.08 -7.94 0.60
N ARG A 69 -15.36 -7.59 0.50
CA ARG A 69 -15.91 -6.32 0.94
C ARG A 69 -17.09 -6.58 1.86
N SER A 70 -17.06 -5.99 3.05
CA SER A 70 -18.20 -5.99 3.95
C SER A 70 -18.89 -4.63 3.91
N ARG A 71 -20.21 -4.65 3.79
CA ARG A 71 -21.03 -3.49 4.13
C ARG A 71 -21.32 -3.56 5.61
N THR A 72 -21.00 -2.51 6.34
CA THR A 72 -21.42 -2.34 7.73
C THR A 72 -22.69 -1.50 7.76
N TYR A 73 -23.75 -2.07 8.34
CA TYR A 73 -25.00 -1.37 8.62
C TYR A 73 -24.73 -0.22 9.61
N GLY A 74 -25.19 0.99 9.30
CA GLY A 74 -25.03 2.18 10.16
C GLY A 74 -23.98 3.21 9.70
N ALA A 75 -23.24 2.92 8.62
CA ALA A 75 -22.30 3.87 8.02
C ALA A 75 -23.05 5.04 7.36
N SER A 76 -22.81 6.28 7.82
CA SER A 76 -23.26 7.50 7.11
C SER A 76 -22.68 7.59 5.68
N ASP A 77 -21.57 6.89 5.42
CA ASP A 77 -20.71 7.15 4.25
C ASP A 77 -20.79 6.08 3.13
N ASN A 78 -21.81 5.19 3.13
CA ASN A 78 -22.07 4.23 2.04
C ASN A 78 -20.84 3.40 1.57
N GLY A 79 -19.82 3.24 2.42
CA GLY A 79 -18.53 2.69 2.03
C GLY A 79 -18.42 1.21 2.37
N ASP A 80 -17.90 0.42 1.43
CA ASP A 80 -17.52 -0.97 1.66
C ASP A 80 -16.16 -1.04 2.40
N LEU A 81 -16.07 -1.77 3.51
CA LEU A 81 -14.80 -2.09 4.16
C LEU A 81 -14.09 -3.22 3.42
N ILE A 82 -12.84 -3.00 3.02
CA ILE A 82 -12.04 -3.99 2.32
C ILE A 82 -11.32 -4.89 3.34
N HIS A 83 -11.40 -6.20 3.14
CA HIS A 83 -10.78 -7.20 4.00
C HIS A 83 -9.29 -7.39 3.64
N ALA A 84 -8.46 -6.44 4.05
CA ALA A 84 -7.01 -6.53 3.95
C ALA A 84 -6.31 -5.71 5.03
N SER A 85 -5.29 -6.28 5.68
CA SER A 85 -4.54 -5.62 6.75
C SER A 85 -3.49 -4.63 6.22
N VAL A 86 -2.91 -3.88 7.15
CA VAL A 86 -1.60 -3.25 6.97
C VAL A 86 -0.49 -4.28 7.06
N ALA A 87 0.69 -3.92 6.55
CA ALA A 87 1.90 -4.72 6.70
C ALA A 87 2.25 -4.92 8.18
N GLN A 88 2.49 -6.17 8.55
CA GLN A 88 3.12 -6.57 9.80
C GLN A 88 4.59 -6.87 9.47
N PHE A 89 5.49 -6.03 9.95
CA PHE A 89 6.93 -6.22 9.75
C PHE A 89 7.50 -7.10 10.85
N ASP A 90 8.64 -7.74 10.59
CA ASP A 90 9.42 -8.52 11.56
C ASP A 90 10.27 -7.67 12.51
N VAL A 91 10.13 -6.36 12.43
CA VAL A 91 10.85 -5.35 13.22
C VAL A 91 9.85 -4.29 13.68
N ASP A 92 10.16 -3.61 14.78
CA ASP A 92 9.29 -2.57 15.32
C ASP A 92 9.53 -1.24 14.60
N ILE A 93 8.54 -0.34 14.60
CA ILE A 93 8.71 0.99 13.99
C ILE A 93 9.81 1.81 14.69
N THR A 94 10.13 1.50 15.95
CA THR A 94 11.25 2.09 16.69
C THR A 94 12.63 1.68 16.15
N ASP A 95 12.73 0.60 15.37
CA ASP A 95 13.93 0.20 14.64
C ASP A 95 14.13 1.01 13.34
N ALA A 96 13.22 1.93 13.01
CA ALA A 96 13.34 2.77 11.84
C ALA A 96 14.58 3.68 11.94
N SER A 97 15.32 3.75 10.84
CA SER A 97 16.47 4.64 10.69
C SER A 97 16.24 5.59 9.51
N THR A 98 17.21 6.47 9.25
CA THR A 98 17.12 7.42 8.15
C THR A 98 18.20 7.16 7.12
N VAL A 99 17.84 7.26 5.86
CA VAL A 99 18.79 7.22 4.74
C VAL A 99 18.70 8.51 3.96
N THR A 100 19.84 8.96 3.42
CA THR A 100 19.88 10.14 2.56
C THR A 100 20.11 9.71 1.12
N VAL A 101 19.15 10.03 0.26
CA VAL A 101 19.23 9.80 -1.18
C VAL A 101 19.62 11.09 -1.87
N TYR A 102 20.69 11.03 -2.67
CA TYR A 102 21.15 12.14 -3.49
C TYR A 102 20.79 11.91 -4.94
N LYS A 103 20.28 12.95 -5.60
CA LYS A 103 20.30 13.05 -7.06
C LYS A 103 21.13 14.26 -7.41
N ARG A 104 22.16 14.05 -8.23
CA ARG A 104 23.02 15.10 -8.78
C ARG A 104 22.99 15.01 -10.30
N PHE A 105 23.23 16.15 -10.93
CA PHE A 105 23.46 16.19 -12.36
C PHE A 105 24.83 15.58 -12.67
N ASP A 106 24.92 14.77 -13.73
CA ASP A 106 26.17 14.17 -14.14
C ASP A 106 26.95 15.14 -15.03
N GLU A 107 28.08 15.62 -14.52
CA GLU A 107 28.92 16.61 -15.20
C GLU A 107 30.00 15.95 -16.07
N SER A 108 30.25 14.64 -15.92
CA SER A 108 31.43 13.96 -16.47
C SER A 108 31.57 14.12 -17.99
N HIS A 109 30.45 14.06 -18.73
CA HIS A 109 30.45 14.10 -20.20
C HIS A 109 29.85 15.41 -20.75
N CYS A 110 29.64 16.42 -19.92
CA CYS A 110 29.02 17.67 -20.36
C CYS A 110 29.85 18.42 -21.41
N HIS A 111 31.16 18.22 -21.41
CA HIS A 111 32.08 18.81 -22.37
C HIS A 111 31.90 18.24 -23.79
N GLU A 112 31.31 17.05 -23.92
CA GLU A 112 31.05 16.38 -25.21
C GLU A 112 29.76 16.87 -25.88
N ILE A 113 28.87 17.53 -25.12
CA ILE A 113 27.56 17.97 -25.61
C ILE A 113 27.71 19.31 -26.33
N ALA A 114 27.62 19.29 -27.65
CA ALA A 114 27.50 20.49 -28.47
C ALA A 114 26.08 21.08 -28.34
N THR A 115 25.90 22.01 -27.40
CA THR A 115 24.65 22.75 -27.21
C THR A 115 24.92 24.25 -27.01
N GLU A 116 24.00 25.08 -27.49
CA GLU A 116 24.03 26.53 -27.25
C GLU A 116 23.76 26.87 -25.78
N THR A 117 23.00 26.01 -25.08
CA THR A 117 22.62 26.24 -23.69
C THR A 117 23.65 25.62 -22.74
N ARG A 118 24.57 26.45 -22.25
CA ARG A 118 25.65 26.05 -21.33
C ARG A 118 25.23 25.95 -19.85
N LYS A 119 24.01 26.38 -19.51
CA LYS A 119 23.50 26.42 -18.12
C LYS A 119 22.38 25.41 -17.92
N ILE A 120 22.48 24.62 -16.87
CA ILE A 120 21.48 23.61 -16.54
C ILE A 120 20.76 24.02 -15.26
N ASN A 121 19.43 24.00 -15.30
CA ASN A 121 18.62 24.30 -14.13
C ASN A 121 18.57 23.08 -13.20
N ILE A 122 19.39 23.10 -12.14
CA ILE A 122 19.43 22.06 -11.11
C ILE A 122 18.37 22.24 -10.02
N GLY A 123 17.62 23.34 -10.02
CA GLY A 123 16.58 23.61 -9.01
C GLY A 123 15.22 23.00 -9.34
N ALA A 124 14.96 22.70 -10.61
CA ALA A 124 13.65 22.25 -11.09
C ALA A 124 13.74 21.29 -12.28
N GLY A 125 12.62 20.64 -12.61
CA GLY A 125 12.50 19.80 -13.79
C GLY A 125 13.33 18.51 -13.73
N HIS A 126 13.71 18.02 -14.91
CA HIS A 126 14.36 16.72 -15.07
C HIS A 126 15.71 16.64 -14.34
N TYR A 127 16.49 17.72 -14.35
CA TYR A 127 17.81 17.79 -13.72
C TYR A 127 17.79 18.30 -12.27
N ARG A 128 16.60 18.39 -11.65
CA ARG A 128 16.49 18.82 -10.25
C ARG A 128 17.38 17.97 -9.36
N ALA A 129 18.40 18.60 -8.79
CA ALA A 129 19.23 18.04 -7.76
C ALA A 129 18.47 18.07 -6.43
N TYR A 130 18.63 17.02 -5.63
CA TYR A 130 18.04 16.98 -4.30
C TYR A 130 18.86 16.10 -3.37
N MET A 131 18.76 16.42 -2.08
CA MET A 131 19.18 15.60 -0.96
C MET A 131 17.94 15.29 -0.15
N MET A 132 17.47 14.05 -0.20
CA MET A 132 16.22 13.63 0.43
C MET A 132 16.50 12.68 1.57
N ARG A 133 16.16 13.08 2.80
CA ARG A 133 16.14 12.17 3.95
C ARG A 133 14.84 11.39 3.98
N LEU A 134 14.95 10.07 4.09
CA LEU A 134 13.82 9.15 4.06
C LEU A 134 13.90 8.19 5.26
N PRO A 135 12.80 7.95 5.97
CA PRO A 135 12.75 6.89 6.97
C PRO A 135 12.72 5.54 6.25
N TYR A 136 13.59 4.62 6.68
CA TYR A 136 13.58 3.25 6.23
C TYR A 136 13.51 2.30 7.42
N LEU A 137 12.91 1.15 7.18
CA LEU A 137 12.76 0.08 8.14
C LEU A 137 13.59 -1.13 7.66
N PRO A 138 14.52 -1.68 8.46
CA PRO A 138 15.35 -2.83 8.09
C PRO A 138 14.59 -4.17 8.19
N ALA A 139 13.33 -4.19 7.77
CA ALA A 139 12.48 -5.38 7.78
C ALA A 139 12.97 -6.43 6.76
N LYS A 140 12.97 -7.70 7.16
CA LYS A 140 13.21 -8.83 6.24
C LYS A 140 11.92 -9.41 5.71
N THR A 141 10.80 -9.17 6.39
CA THR A 141 9.49 -9.64 5.94
C THR A 141 8.41 -8.58 6.11
N ALA A 142 7.42 -8.60 5.21
CA ALA A 142 6.19 -7.83 5.34
C ALA A 142 5.01 -8.79 5.15
N THR A 143 4.25 -8.99 6.22
CA THR A 143 3.13 -9.93 6.26
C THR A 143 1.80 -9.19 6.19
N PHE A 144 0.88 -9.67 5.36
CA PHE A 144 -0.47 -9.14 5.23
C PHE A 144 -1.49 -10.26 5.44
N TYR A 145 -2.59 -9.94 6.11
CA TYR A 145 -3.75 -10.81 6.26
C TYR A 145 -4.88 -10.29 5.39
N CYS A 146 -5.47 -11.17 4.59
CA CYS A 146 -6.47 -10.82 3.60
C CYS A 146 -7.60 -11.84 3.58
N CYS A 147 -8.75 -11.43 3.08
CA CYS A 147 -9.83 -12.35 2.71
C CYS A 147 -10.30 -12.00 1.30
N GLY A 148 -10.32 -12.98 0.39
CA GLY A 148 -10.54 -12.70 -1.02
C GLY A 148 -10.31 -13.89 -1.94
N ASP A 149 -10.32 -13.59 -3.24
CA ASP A 149 -9.95 -14.50 -4.32
C ASP A 149 -8.42 -14.64 -4.33
N MET A 150 -7.94 -15.65 -3.62
CA MET A 150 -6.50 -15.86 -3.41
C MET A 150 -5.75 -16.04 -4.73
N ALA A 151 -6.35 -16.72 -5.72
CA ALA A 151 -5.72 -16.96 -7.01
C ALA A 151 -5.50 -15.64 -7.77
N GLU A 152 -6.53 -14.78 -7.79
CA GLU A 152 -6.43 -13.48 -8.43
C GLU A 152 -5.45 -12.54 -7.70
N VAL A 153 -5.43 -12.57 -6.37
CA VAL A 153 -4.44 -11.80 -5.60
C VAL A 153 -3.01 -12.27 -5.92
N ILE A 154 -2.76 -13.58 -5.97
CA ILE A 154 -1.45 -14.15 -6.34
C ILE A 154 -1.03 -13.71 -7.75
N ARG A 155 -1.97 -13.73 -8.71
CA ARG A 155 -1.71 -13.27 -10.08
C ARG A 155 -1.29 -11.81 -10.11
N LEU A 156 -2.00 -10.93 -9.41
CA LEU A 156 -1.71 -9.49 -9.37
C LEU A 156 -0.34 -9.20 -8.74
N ILE A 157 -0.04 -9.81 -7.58
CA ILE A 157 1.22 -9.56 -6.87
C ILE A 157 2.44 -10.17 -7.59
N GLY A 158 2.23 -11.10 -8.53
CA GLY A 158 3.30 -11.67 -9.35
C GLY A 158 4.08 -10.63 -10.17
N TYR A 159 3.49 -9.47 -10.46
CA TYR A 159 4.13 -8.37 -11.18
C TYR A 159 4.69 -7.26 -10.28
N LEU A 160 4.64 -7.45 -8.95
CA LEU A 160 5.04 -6.43 -7.99
C LEU A 160 6.57 -6.47 -7.79
N PRO A 161 7.32 -5.44 -8.24
CA PRO A 161 8.79 -5.47 -8.15
C PRO A 161 9.31 -5.25 -6.72
N GLY A 162 8.54 -4.54 -5.89
CA GLY A 162 8.92 -4.16 -4.55
C GLY A 162 7.78 -3.49 -3.79
N LEU A 163 7.99 -3.32 -2.48
CA LEU A 163 7.08 -2.67 -1.55
C LEU A 163 7.60 -1.29 -1.11
N GLY A 164 6.68 -0.41 -0.73
CA GLY A 164 7.02 0.91 -0.19
C GLY A 164 7.44 1.94 -1.25
N LYS A 165 8.16 2.97 -0.81
CA LYS A 165 8.65 4.06 -1.67
C LYS A 165 10.05 3.76 -2.20
N LYS A 166 10.40 4.41 -3.31
CA LYS A 166 11.74 4.35 -3.92
C LYS A 166 12.20 2.93 -4.28
N THR A 167 11.26 2.08 -4.69
CA THR A 167 11.55 0.77 -5.29
C THR A 167 12.46 0.87 -6.51
N ALA A 168 12.27 1.90 -7.34
CA ALA A 168 13.17 2.21 -8.46
C ALA A 168 14.64 2.50 -8.05
N TYR A 169 14.91 2.78 -6.78
CA TYR A 169 16.26 2.98 -6.23
C TYR A 169 16.76 1.76 -5.45
N GLY A 170 16.05 0.63 -5.54
CA GLY A 170 16.43 -0.63 -4.92
C GLY A 170 15.90 -0.84 -3.49
N TYR A 171 15.03 0.01 -2.96
CA TYR A 171 14.41 -0.20 -1.63
C TYR A 171 13.16 -1.08 -1.71
N GLY A 172 12.94 -1.90 -0.69
CA GLY A 172 11.78 -2.78 -0.56
C GLY A 172 11.68 -3.84 -1.66
N MET A 173 12.81 -4.23 -2.28
CA MET A 173 12.84 -5.25 -3.32
C MET A 173 12.36 -6.59 -2.77
N ILE A 174 11.50 -7.27 -3.52
CA ILE A 174 10.94 -8.56 -3.10
C ILE A 174 11.88 -9.68 -3.58
N ARG A 175 12.33 -10.52 -2.64
CA ARG A 175 13.09 -11.75 -2.91
C ARG A 175 12.16 -12.89 -3.31
N SER A 176 11.10 -13.08 -2.54
CA SER A 176 10.10 -14.14 -2.74
C SER A 176 8.81 -13.80 -2.02
N VAL A 177 7.74 -14.50 -2.37
CA VAL A 177 6.42 -14.35 -1.75
C VAL A 177 5.92 -15.74 -1.36
N SER A 178 5.44 -15.88 -0.13
CA SER A 178 4.71 -17.07 0.32
C SER A 178 3.26 -16.71 0.62
N VAL A 179 2.36 -17.65 0.35
CA VAL A 179 0.92 -17.48 0.59
C VAL A 179 0.39 -18.74 1.25
N GLU A 180 -0.29 -18.56 2.38
CA GLU A 180 -0.82 -19.64 3.21
C GLU A 180 -2.29 -19.35 3.53
N LYS A 181 -3.15 -20.36 3.45
CA LYS A 181 -4.53 -20.24 3.94
C LYS A 181 -4.51 -20.07 5.46
N THR A 182 -5.44 -19.28 5.99
CA THR A 182 -5.65 -19.16 7.44
C THR A 182 -6.98 -19.79 7.83
N ALA A 183 -7.12 -20.20 9.09
CA ALA A 183 -8.39 -20.76 9.58
C ALA A 183 -9.48 -19.68 9.67
N GLU A 184 -9.09 -18.47 10.03
CA GLU A 184 -9.99 -17.32 10.25
C GLU A 184 -9.52 -16.10 9.47
N ASP A 185 -10.43 -15.12 9.34
CA ASP A 185 -10.16 -13.85 8.67
C ASP A 185 -9.53 -12.83 9.62
N TYR A 186 -8.20 -12.75 9.57
CA TYR A 186 -7.40 -11.79 10.34
C TYR A 186 -7.18 -10.45 9.64
N SER A 187 -7.92 -10.14 8.57
CA SER A 187 -7.68 -8.95 7.77
C SER A 187 -8.12 -7.64 8.43
N LEU A 188 -9.09 -7.70 9.36
CA LEU A 188 -9.65 -6.54 10.05
C LEU A 188 -9.19 -6.47 11.51
N VAL A 189 -9.34 -7.57 12.25
CA VAL A 189 -8.97 -7.70 13.66
C VAL A 189 -8.29 -9.04 13.86
N LYS A 190 -7.21 -9.06 14.63
CA LYS A 190 -6.50 -10.28 15.04
C LYS A 190 -6.12 -10.15 16.51
N ASP A 191 -6.44 -11.15 17.32
CA ASP A 191 -6.13 -11.17 18.75
C ASP A 191 -6.66 -9.93 19.51
N GLY A 192 -7.83 -9.43 19.10
CA GLY A 192 -8.45 -8.23 19.68
C GLY A 192 -7.80 -6.89 19.28
N VAL A 193 -6.88 -6.90 18.31
CA VAL A 193 -6.16 -5.71 17.83
C VAL A 193 -6.56 -5.38 16.39
N ALA A 194 -6.72 -4.09 16.10
CA ALA A 194 -7.02 -3.60 14.76
C ALA A 194 -5.84 -3.86 13.81
N MET A 195 -6.13 -4.48 12.67
CA MET A 195 -5.15 -4.85 11.64
C MET A 195 -5.10 -3.85 10.48
N ARG A 196 -5.98 -2.86 10.47
CA ARG A 196 -6.02 -1.72 9.53
C ARG A 196 -6.74 -0.55 10.21
N PRO A 197 -6.78 0.65 9.61
CA PRO A 197 -7.67 1.69 10.10
C PRO A 197 -9.12 1.22 10.00
N LEU A 198 -9.80 1.13 11.15
CA LEU A 198 -11.18 0.67 11.26
C LEU A 198 -12.08 1.87 11.62
N PRO A 199 -12.96 2.33 10.71
CA PRO A 199 -13.82 3.48 10.97
C PRO A 199 -14.71 3.29 12.21
N CYS A 200 -14.71 4.26 13.14
CA CYS A 200 -15.59 4.22 14.30
C CYS A 200 -17.08 4.27 13.90
N SER A 201 -17.38 4.91 12.77
CA SER A 201 -18.73 4.93 12.17
C SER A 201 -19.25 3.54 11.79
N PHE A 202 -18.39 2.52 11.74
CA PHE A 202 -18.76 1.14 11.44
C PHE A 202 -18.98 0.30 12.70
N GLY A 203 -18.99 0.94 13.88
CA GLY A 203 -19.24 0.29 15.17
C GLY A 203 -17.98 -0.12 15.92
N TYR A 204 -16.78 0.04 15.32
CA TYR A 204 -15.51 -0.27 15.98
C TYR A 204 -15.20 0.75 17.08
N LYS A 205 -14.82 0.23 18.26
CA LYS A 205 -14.52 1.02 19.46
C LYS A 205 -13.14 0.68 19.99
N SER A 206 -12.46 1.67 20.54
CA SER A 206 -11.11 1.60 21.13
C SER A 206 -10.91 2.81 22.02
N ASP A 207 -9.97 2.73 22.97
CA ASP A 207 -9.53 3.90 23.74
C ASP A 207 -8.66 4.84 22.88
N ASP A 208 -8.01 4.30 21.84
CA ASP A 208 -7.23 5.06 20.87
C ASP A 208 -8.01 5.24 19.57
N VAL A 209 -8.16 6.51 19.15
CA VAL A 209 -8.89 6.94 17.96
C VAL A 209 -8.09 8.01 17.24
N MET A 210 -7.88 7.82 15.93
CA MET A 210 -7.12 8.74 15.06
C MET A 210 -7.89 9.07 13.79
N MET A 211 -7.71 10.29 13.26
CA MET A 211 -8.22 10.66 11.94
C MET A 211 -7.35 10.03 10.86
N LEU A 212 -7.80 8.94 10.25
CA LEU A 212 -7.03 8.16 9.29
C LEU A 212 -7.82 7.93 8.00
N ALA A 213 -7.09 7.87 6.88
CA ALA A 213 -7.65 7.37 5.64
C ALA A 213 -7.85 5.85 5.75
N TRP A 214 -9.08 5.38 5.57
CA TRP A 214 -9.43 3.97 5.80
C TRP A 214 -9.64 3.16 4.52
N LYS A 215 -9.63 3.81 3.35
CA LYS A 215 -9.73 3.18 2.02
C LYS A 215 -8.85 3.87 1.00
N ALA A 216 -8.46 3.13 -0.03
CA ALA A 216 -7.69 3.66 -1.15
C ALA A 216 -8.52 4.67 -1.99
N PRO A 217 -7.91 5.73 -2.55
CA PRO A 217 -6.53 6.16 -2.34
C PRO A 217 -6.29 6.81 -0.97
N TYR A 218 -5.24 6.39 -0.27
CA TYR A 218 -4.94 6.79 1.12
C TYR A 218 -4.41 8.22 1.28
N TRP A 219 -4.06 8.89 0.19
CA TRP A 219 -3.64 10.29 0.21
C TRP A 219 -4.82 11.27 0.08
N ASP A 220 -6.02 10.79 -0.28
CA ASP A 220 -7.20 11.62 -0.42
C ASP A 220 -7.84 11.90 0.94
N LYS A 221 -7.93 13.18 1.29
CA LYS A 221 -8.54 13.63 2.55
C LYS A 221 -10.02 13.26 2.68
N ARG A 222 -10.73 13.03 1.56
CA ARG A 222 -12.13 12.58 1.57
C ARG A 222 -12.30 11.16 2.11
N ASN A 223 -11.22 10.38 2.17
CA ASN A 223 -11.23 9.05 2.76
C ASN A 223 -10.87 9.05 4.25
N VAL A 224 -10.62 10.22 4.85
CA VAL A 224 -10.21 10.36 6.25
C VAL A 224 -11.42 10.46 7.16
N THR A 225 -11.49 9.60 8.18
CA THR A 225 -12.51 9.64 9.24
C THR A 225 -11.91 9.20 10.57
N ALA A 226 -12.66 9.33 11.66
CA ALA A 226 -12.28 8.81 12.96
C ALA A 226 -12.20 7.28 12.90
N CYS A 227 -11.02 6.73 13.12
CA CYS A 227 -10.74 5.30 13.03
C CYS A 227 -10.02 4.81 14.28
N VAL A 228 -10.26 3.55 14.63
CA VAL A 228 -9.33 2.79 15.47
C VAL A 228 -8.05 2.56 14.65
N PRO A 229 -6.89 3.03 15.11
CA PRO A 229 -5.64 2.89 14.35
C PRO A 229 -5.13 1.43 14.39
N PRO A 230 -4.37 0.99 13.36
CA PRO A 230 -3.74 -0.33 13.41
C PRO A 230 -2.83 -0.47 14.64
N GLY A 231 -2.93 -1.59 15.35
CA GLY A 231 -2.20 -1.85 16.60
C GLY A 231 -2.98 -1.51 17.88
N ALA A 232 -4.09 -0.75 17.79
CA ALA A 232 -4.94 -0.47 18.94
C ALA A 232 -5.91 -1.62 19.26
N LYS A 233 -6.26 -1.75 20.54
CA LYS A 233 -7.24 -2.75 21.02
C LYS A 233 -8.65 -2.38 20.57
N VAL A 234 -9.39 -3.36 20.06
CA VAL A 234 -10.78 -3.20 19.65
C VAL A 234 -11.70 -3.82 20.71
N TYR A 235 -12.70 -3.06 21.13
CA TYR A 235 -13.71 -3.51 22.09
C TYR A 235 -15.00 -3.96 21.40
N GLY A 236 -15.51 -5.13 21.78
CA GLY A 236 -16.86 -5.59 21.46
C GLY A 236 -17.12 -5.87 19.98
N ASN A 237 -16.36 -6.81 19.40
CA ASN A 237 -16.71 -7.45 18.11
C ASN A 237 -17.54 -8.70 18.32
#